data_AF-A0A6L9EE70-F1
#
_entry.id   AF-A0A6L9EE70-F1
#
_cell.length_a   1.000
_cell.length_b   1.000
_cell.length_c   1.000
_cell.angle_alpha   90.00
_cell.angle_beta   90.00
_cell.angle_gamma   90.00
#
_symmetry.space_group_name_H-M   'P 1'
#
loop_
_entity.id
_entity.type
_entity.pdbx_description
1 polymer ?
#
loop_
_entity_poly.entity_id
_entity_poly.type
_entity_poly.pdbx_seq_one_letter_code
_entity_poly.pdbx_strand_id
1 'polypeptide(L)'
;MKVHAGKNRMKKIKLINCYFGSFPWYFKLFLKSCCSNPTIEFLIFSDHNYEGVLPKNVEIIYYTLNDFIRDAEEVLDCKINIKSAYKLCDFKPAYGVIFSDYLKAFDFWGICDIDVILGRIRNFFPDELLDKYDVFSVNRDYPSGFFMLFKNETKSNMLFSKSKDYLEVFKSDKHYCFDECNFKHDLLRMGKDIFSVNCDIESMHHVLKNEQSTNAIKTSFRMLAIESLPGNLEWNNGILIYSSEYEALLYHLIDFKSNIYTKKYLKSNISDRFFIHKHLITNKHKSHFQIAIIYFYYEKFYPFLRGLIRNMDFYISYLIPGFSSAPRVEGKYKFWNTVVSIKKNETKEYILSLTNSNQSYPVHFSVFNSKTLFIRSKPNIELKICETTEGFITKIVWTNKKGLQRVYEIIKD
;
A
#
# COMPACT_ATOMS: atom_id res chain seq x y z
N MET A 1 43.01 -4.91 30.12
CA MET A 1 41.67 -5.45 29.81
C MET A 1 41.58 -5.76 28.32
N LYS A 2 41.58 -7.04 27.93
CA LYS A 2 41.34 -7.45 26.55
C LYS A 2 39.85 -7.36 26.26
N VAL A 3 39.44 -6.36 25.47
CA VAL A 3 38.08 -6.28 24.94
C VAL A 3 37.88 -7.49 24.02
N HIS A 4 37.12 -8.48 24.48
CA HIS A 4 36.62 -9.54 23.62
C HIS A 4 35.53 -8.93 22.73
N ALA A 5 35.93 -8.35 21.61
CA ALA A 5 35.03 -8.11 20.49
C ALA A 5 34.72 -9.48 19.87
N GLY A 6 33.79 -10.21 20.49
CA GLY A 6 33.16 -11.35 19.84
C GLY A 6 32.59 -10.85 18.52
N LYS A 7 33.11 -11.36 17.39
CA LYS A 7 32.60 -11.05 16.06
C LYS A 7 31.14 -11.49 16.03
N ASN A 8 30.19 -10.56 16.19
CA ASN A 8 28.78 -10.90 16.12
C ASN A 8 28.51 -11.49 14.73
N ARG A 9 27.96 -12.71 14.69
CA ARG A 9 27.58 -13.36 13.43
C ARG A 9 26.51 -12.51 12.74
N MET A 10 26.55 -12.45 11.42
CA MET A 10 25.54 -11.71 10.65
C MET A 10 24.15 -12.29 10.90
N LYS A 11 23.19 -11.45 11.29
CA LYS A 11 21.81 -11.89 11.59
C LYS A 11 21.11 -12.28 10.31
N LYS A 12 20.49 -13.45 10.27
CA LYS A 12 19.71 -13.91 9.11
C LYS A 12 18.32 -13.29 9.10
N ILE A 13 17.90 -12.73 7.96
CA ILE A 13 16.61 -12.05 7.79
C ILE A 13 15.84 -12.72 6.65
N LYS A 14 14.59 -13.12 6.90
CA LYS A 14 13.63 -13.55 5.87
C LYS A 14 12.41 -12.63 5.82
N LEU A 15 12.09 -12.10 4.66
CA LEU A 15 10.93 -11.24 4.43
C LEU A 15 9.85 -12.02 3.70
N ILE A 16 8.63 -12.02 4.24
CA ILE A 16 7.49 -12.80 3.74
C ILE A 16 6.46 -11.87 3.09
N ASN A 17 5.88 -12.34 1.99
CA ASN A 17 4.72 -11.74 1.36
C ASN A 17 3.73 -12.82 0.90
N CYS A 18 2.42 -12.58 1.04
CA CYS A 18 1.38 -13.36 0.37
C CYS A 18 0.74 -12.47 -0.71
N TYR A 19 0.94 -12.84 -1.97
CA TYR A 19 0.41 -12.11 -3.12
C TYR A 19 -0.34 -13.06 -4.06
N PHE A 20 -1.67 -12.93 -4.09
CA PHE A 20 -2.52 -13.73 -4.96
C PHE A 20 -3.05 -12.89 -6.14
N GLY A 21 -2.97 -13.45 -7.33
CA GLY A 21 -3.21 -12.79 -8.61
C GLY A 21 -1.95 -12.61 -9.46
N SER A 22 -2.15 -12.17 -10.70
CA SER A 22 -1.05 -11.98 -11.65
C SER A 22 -0.08 -10.89 -11.21
N PHE A 23 1.23 -11.16 -11.32
CA PHE A 23 2.25 -10.20 -10.91
C PHE A 23 2.13 -8.86 -11.68
N PRO A 24 2.14 -7.73 -10.97
CA PRO A 24 1.89 -6.42 -11.56
C PRO A 24 3.10 -5.91 -12.34
N TRP A 25 2.87 -4.91 -13.19
CA TRP A 25 3.90 -4.32 -14.05
C TRP A 25 5.15 -3.80 -13.29
N TYR A 26 5.01 -3.43 -12.02
CA TYR A 26 6.10 -2.94 -11.17
C TYR A 26 6.88 -4.07 -10.47
N PHE A 27 6.44 -5.33 -10.53
CA PHE A 27 7.07 -6.44 -9.81
C PHE A 27 8.56 -6.62 -10.20
N LYS A 28 8.92 -6.33 -11.45
CA LYS A 28 10.31 -6.37 -11.90
C LYS A 28 11.21 -5.33 -11.21
N LEU A 29 10.64 -4.17 -10.83
CA LEU A 29 11.36 -3.14 -10.06
C LEU A 29 11.62 -3.65 -8.64
N PHE A 30 10.62 -4.29 -8.03
CA PHE A 30 10.77 -4.97 -6.74
C PHE A 30 11.87 -6.05 -6.80
N LEU A 31 11.80 -7.00 -7.74
CA LEU A 31 12.82 -8.04 -7.92
C LEU A 31 14.22 -7.46 -8.15
N LYS A 32 14.34 -6.40 -8.96
CA LYS A 32 15.61 -5.69 -9.17
C LYS A 32 16.19 -5.18 -7.85
N SER A 33 15.34 -4.62 -6.99
CA SER A 33 15.74 -4.11 -5.68
C SER A 33 16.02 -5.21 -4.64
N CYS A 34 15.34 -6.36 -4.72
CA CYS A 34 15.68 -7.54 -3.92
C CYS A 34 17.08 -8.06 -4.27
N CYS A 35 17.43 -8.07 -5.57
CA CYS A 35 18.75 -8.53 -6.03
C CYS A 35 19.92 -7.73 -5.43
N SER A 36 19.71 -6.45 -5.06
CA SER A 36 20.73 -5.64 -4.38
C SER A 36 20.85 -5.92 -2.88
N ASN A 37 20.10 -6.89 -2.35
CA ASN A 37 20.07 -7.29 -0.94
C ASN A 37 20.42 -8.78 -0.75
N PRO A 38 21.61 -9.25 -1.20
CA PRO A 38 21.92 -10.69 -1.28
C PRO A 38 21.98 -11.43 0.06
N THR A 39 22.01 -10.73 1.19
CA THR A 39 22.00 -11.31 2.56
C THR A 39 20.61 -11.34 3.20
N ILE A 40 19.57 -11.00 2.43
CA ILE A 40 18.16 -11.01 2.83
C ILE A 40 17.44 -12.01 1.93
N GLU A 41 16.73 -12.95 2.52
CA GLU A 41 15.87 -13.88 1.77
C GLU A 41 14.46 -13.32 1.67
N PHE A 42 13.88 -13.34 0.46
CA PHE A 42 12.51 -12.92 0.19
C PHE A 42 11.70 -14.14 -0.18
N LEU A 43 10.60 -14.38 0.53
CA LEU A 43 9.70 -15.50 0.32
C LEU A 43 8.31 -14.97 -0.05
N ILE A 44 7.82 -15.34 -1.23
CA ILE A 44 6.52 -14.92 -1.73
C ILE A 44 5.63 -16.14 -1.92
N PHE A 45 4.51 -16.17 -1.22
CA PHE A 45 3.44 -17.15 -1.45
C PHE A 45 2.50 -16.60 -2.51
N SER A 46 2.28 -17.34 -3.59
CA SER A 46 1.44 -16.89 -4.71
C SER A 46 0.74 -18.03 -5.43
N ASP A 47 -0.46 -17.77 -5.93
CA ASP A 47 -1.25 -18.69 -6.78
C ASP A 47 -0.90 -18.54 -8.27
N HIS A 48 0.06 -17.66 -8.59
CA HIS A 48 0.54 -17.43 -9.94
C HIS A 48 2.03 -17.72 -10.04
N ASN A 49 2.42 -18.37 -11.14
CA ASN A 49 3.83 -18.53 -11.48
C ASN A 49 4.38 -17.24 -12.10
N TYR A 50 5.61 -16.89 -11.75
CA TYR A 50 6.34 -15.81 -12.42
C TYR A 50 7.17 -16.38 -13.56
N GLU A 51 6.91 -15.94 -14.79
CA GLU A 51 7.59 -16.44 -16.00
C GLU A 51 9.02 -15.88 -16.19
N GLY A 52 9.42 -14.88 -15.40
CA GLY A 52 10.74 -14.27 -15.51
C GLY A 52 11.80 -14.93 -14.62
N VAL A 53 13.03 -14.45 -14.74
CA VAL A 53 14.14 -14.90 -13.89
C VAL A 53 14.02 -14.29 -12.49
N LEU A 54 14.08 -15.15 -11.46
CA LEU A 54 14.13 -14.73 -10.07
C LEU A 54 15.57 -14.46 -9.62
N PRO A 55 15.81 -13.41 -8.81
CA PRO A 55 17.07 -13.26 -8.08
C PRO A 55 17.33 -14.46 -7.17
N LYS A 56 18.60 -14.79 -6.93
CA LYS A 56 19.00 -15.95 -6.09
C LYS A 56 18.43 -15.92 -4.67
N ASN A 57 18.11 -14.73 -4.17
CA ASN A 57 17.59 -14.50 -2.82
C ASN A 57 16.08 -14.27 -2.78
N VAL A 58 15.37 -14.54 -3.89
CA VAL A 58 13.91 -14.46 -3.97
C VAL A 58 13.36 -15.83 -4.34
N GLU A 59 12.43 -16.32 -3.53
CA GLU A 59 11.71 -17.56 -3.73
C GLU A 59 10.22 -17.25 -3.88
N ILE A 60 9.58 -17.88 -4.86
CA ILE A 60 8.12 -17.87 -5.01
C ILE A 60 7.63 -19.31 -4.81
N ILE A 61 6.77 -19.52 -3.82
CA ILE A 61 6.13 -20.80 -3.55
C ILE A 61 4.71 -20.74 -4.07
N TYR A 62 4.34 -21.72 -4.90
CA TYR A 62 2.95 -21.89 -5.31
C TYR A 62 2.10 -22.19 -4.08
N TYR A 63 1.12 -21.33 -3.83
CA TYR A 63 0.32 -21.33 -2.63
C TYR A 63 -1.01 -20.65 -2.91
N THR A 64 -2.12 -21.26 -2.53
CA THR A 64 -3.45 -20.68 -2.80
C THR A 64 -4.02 -20.00 -1.56
N LEU A 65 -5.08 -19.21 -1.75
CA LEU A 65 -5.83 -18.65 -0.63
C LEU A 65 -6.40 -19.76 0.28
N ASN A 66 -6.77 -20.90 -0.29
CA ASN A 66 -7.27 -22.05 0.48
C ASN A 66 -6.16 -22.72 1.29
N ASP A 67 -4.93 -22.79 0.76
CA ASP A 67 -3.77 -23.27 1.53
C ASP A 67 -3.50 -22.36 2.72
N PHE A 68 -3.56 -21.04 2.52
CA PHE A 68 -3.44 -20.06 3.60
C PHE A 68 -4.48 -20.30 4.70
N ILE A 69 -5.76 -20.43 4.31
CA ILE A 69 -6.85 -20.66 5.26
C ILE A 69 -6.58 -21.93 6.06
N ARG A 70 -6.29 -23.06 5.39
CA ARG A 70 -6.01 -24.34 6.04
C ARG A 70 -4.89 -24.21 7.08
N ASP A 71 -3.73 -23.70 6.66
CA ASP A 71 -2.54 -23.67 7.51
C ASP A 71 -2.72 -22.67 8.68
N ALA A 72 -3.39 -21.54 8.42
CA ALA A 72 -3.68 -20.56 9.46
C ALA A 72 -4.76 -21.06 10.45
N GLU A 73 -5.78 -21.81 10.01
CA GLU A 73 -6.77 -22.42 10.91
C GLU A 73 -6.11 -23.47 11.83
N GLU A 74 -5.22 -24.29 11.28
CA GLU A 74 -4.45 -25.29 12.04
C GLU A 74 -3.55 -24.63 13.09
N VAL A 75 -2.79 -23.60 12.69
CA VAL A 75 -1.80 -22.96 13.58
C VAL A 75 -2.44 -22.04 14.62
N LEU A 76 -3.52 -21.34 14.26
CA LEU A 76 -4.17 -20.36 15.13
C LEU A 76 -5.31 -20.94 15.98
N ASP A 77 -5.67 -22.21 15.76
CA ASP A 77 -6.78 -22.90 16.43
C ASP A 77 -8.09 -22.08 16.40
N CYS A 78 -8.39 -21.49 15.24
CA CYS A 78 -9.61 -20.73 15.05
C CYS A 78 -10.08 -20.79 13.61
N LYS A 79 -11.41 -20.77 13.42
CA LYS A 79 -12.02 -20.72 12.08
C LYS A 79 -11.72 -19.39 11.41
N ILE A 80 -11.23 -19.41 10.18
CA ILE A 80 -10.85 -18.23 9.41
C ILE A 80 -11.90 -17.99 8.31
N ASN A 81 -12.23 -16.73 8.06
CA ASN A 81 -13.17 -16.34 7.02
C ASN A 81 -12.54 -15.29 6.12
N ILE A 82 -12.03 -15.72 4.95
CA ILE A 82 -11.42 -14.84 3.97
C ILE A 82 -12.06 -15.09 2.61
N LYS A 83 -12.70 -14.07 2.03
CA LYS A 83 -13.25 -14.11 0.66
C LYS A 83 -12.40 -13.36 -0.36
N SER A 84 -11.50 -12.51 0.11
CA SER A 84 -10.61 -11.70 -0.73
C SER A 84 -9.19 -11.68 -0.19
N ALA A 85 -8.21 -11.82 -1.09
CA ALA A 85 -6.79 -11.78 -0.76
C ALA A 85 -6.36 -10.50 -0.02
N TYR A 86 -7.07 -9.38 -0.22
CA TYR A 86 -6.73 -8.12 0.48
C TYR A 86 -6.90 -8.23 2.00
N LYS A 87 -7.75 -9.14 2.49
CA LYS A 87 -7.94 -9.41 3.92
C LYS A 87 -6.67 -9.94 4.60
N LEU A 88 -5.75 -10.55 3.84
CA LEU A 88 -4.50 -11.13 4.36
C LEU A 88 -3.57 -10.09 4.99
N CYS A 89 -3.74 -8.80 4.68
CA CYS A 89 -3.04 -7.74 5.38
C CYS A 89 -3.27 -7.82 6.89
N ASP A 90 -4.50 -8.14 7.34
CA ASP A 90 -4.77 -8.29 8.77
C ASP A 90 -4.06 -9.50 9.40
N PHE A 91 -3.61 -10.48 8.60
CA PHE A 91 -2.90 -11.67 9.10
C PHE A 91 -1.38 -11.50 9.11
N LYS A 92 -0.83 -10.45 8.48
CA LYS A 92 0.61 -10.14 8.46
C LYS A 92 1.28 -10.25 9.84
N PRO A 93 0.67 -9.76 10.94
CA PRO A 93 1.27 -9.89 12.28
C PRO A 93 1.42 -11.33 12.78
N ALA A 94 0.65 -12.27 12.23
CA ALA A 94 0.68 -13.69 12.59
C ALA A 94 1.58 -14.54 11.68
N TYR A 95 2.19 -13.97 10.63
CA TYR A 95 3.03 -14.71 9.69
C TYR A 95 4.23 -15.40 10.36
N GLY A 96 4.76 -14.83 11.45
CA GLY A 96 5.82 -15.46 12.25
C GLY A 96 5.44 -16.81 12.85
N VAL A 97 4.14 -17.06 13.05
CA VAL A 97 3.62 -18.34 13.57
C VAL A 97 3.10 -19.21 12.42
N ILE A 98 2.27 -18.64 11.53
CA ILE A 98 1.68 -19.36 10.38
C ILE A 98 2.77 -19.98 9.50
N PHE A 99 3.87 -19.26 9.25
CA PHE A 99 4.98 -19.72 8.41
C PHE A 99 6.22 -20.10 9.22
N SER A 100 6.06 -20.49 10.49
CA SER A 100 7.16 -20.77 11.41
C SER A 100 8.16 -21.81 10.87
N ASP A 101 7.70 -22.79 10.09
CA ASP A 101 8.55 -23.78 9.42
C ASP A 101 9.58 -23.18 8.46
N TYR A 102 9.20 -22.11 7.76
CA TYR A 102 10.10 -21.37 6.86
C TYR A 102 11.06 -20.44 7.60
N LEU A 103 10.85 -20.23 8.90
CA LEU A 103 11.55 -19.24 9.72
C LEU A 103 12.55 -19.83 10.70
N LYS A 104 12.58 -21.16 10.91
CA LYS A 104 13.44 -21.84 11.90
C LYS A 104 14.93 -21.44 11.87
N ALA A 105 15.46 -21.16 10.69
CA ALA A 105 16.88 -20.82 10.51
C ALA A 105 17.19 -19.31 10.55
N PHE A 106 16.21 -18.44 10.81
CA PHE A 106 16.34 -16.99 10.72
C PHE A 106 16.29 -16.34 12.11
N ASP A 107 17.15 -15.35 12.33
CA ASP A 107 17.16 -14.56 13.55
C ASP A 107 16.03 -13.51 13.55
N PHE A 108 15.64 -13.06 12.36
CA PHE A 108 14.57 -12.10 12.13
C PHE A 108 13.70 -12.54 10.96
N TRP A 109 12.40 -12.30 11.09
CA TRP A 109 11.47 -12.34 9.97
C TRP A 109 10.85 -10.97 9.76
N GLY A 110 10.14 -10.77 8.65
CA GLY A 110 9.43 -9.53 8.42
C GLY A 110 8.41 -9.64 7.32
N ILE A 111 7.72 -8.54 7.12
CA ILE A 111 6.78 -8.35 6.02
C ILE A 111 7.38 -7.37 5.02
N CYS A 112 7.13 -7.58 3.74
CA CYS A 112 7.55 -6.68 2.68
C CYS A 112 6.55 -6.77 1.53
N ASP A 113 5.86 -5.68 1.23
CA ASP A 113 4.95 -5.64 0.08
C ASP A 113 5.75 -5.67 -1.24
N ILE A 114 5.14 -6.19 -2.30
CA ILE A 114 5.77 -6.25 -3.62
C ILE A 114 5.66 -4.92 -4.41
N ASP A 115 4.97 -3.93 -3.86
CA ASP A 115 4.79 -2.60 -4.44
C ASP A 115 5.76 -1.57 -3.87
N VAL A 116 6.97 -2.01 -3.53
CA VAL A 116 8.07 -1.15 -3.08
C VAL A 116 9.28 -1.27 -4.01
N ILE A 117 10.14 -0.25 -3.98
CA ILE A 117 11.50 -0.31 -4.52
C ILE A 117 12.45 -0.16 -3.34
N LEU A 118 13.22 -1.20 -3.04
CA LEU A 118 14.12 -1.25 -1.90
C LEU A 118 15.47 -0.57 -2.18
N GLY A 119 15.97 0.14 -1.18
CA GLY A 119 17.37 0.42 -0.98
C GLY A 119 18.11 -0.78 -0.36
N ARG A 120 19.30 -0.56 0.20
CA ARG A 120 20.10 -1.59 0.89
C ARG A 120 19.64 -1.75 2.33
N ILE A 121 18.86 -2.80 2.60
CA ILE A 121 18.26 -3.11 3.92
C ILE A 121 19.33 -3.13 5.03
N ARG A 122 20.50 -3.72 4.78
CA ARG A 122 21.58 -3.84 5.78
C ARG A 122 22.20 -2.50 6.20
N ASN A 123 22.12 -1.47 5.36
CA ASN A 123 22.58 -0.13 5.75
C ASN A 123 21.69 0.46 6.85
N PHE A 124 20.39 0.14 6.80
CA PHE A 124 19.40 0.65 7.74
C PHE A 124 19.24 -0.22 9.00
N PHE A 125 19.51 -1.53 8.86
CA PHE A 125 19.43 -2.52 9.93
C PHE A 125 20.76 -3.28 10.09
N PRO A 126 21.82 -2.62 10.59
CA PRO A 126 23.06 -3.30 10.95
C PRO A 126 22.82 -4.23 12.15
N ASP A 127 23.64 -5.28 12.30
CA ASP A 127 23.45 -6.29 13.34
C ASP A 127 23.44 -5.69 14.76
N GLU A 128 24.26 -4.66 15.00
CA GLU A 128 24.28 -3.92 16.28
C GLU A 128 22.94 -3.25 16.63
N LEU A 129 22.17 -2.85 15.61
CA LEU A 129 20.83 -2.30 15.80
C LEU A 129 19.82 -3.44 16.01
N LEU A 130 19.93 -4.51 15.22
CA LEU A 130 19.07 -5.70 15.35
C LEU A 130 19.17 -6.32 16.75
N ASP A 131 20.35 -6.32 17.38
CA ASP A 131 20.51 -6.83 18.75
C ASP A 131 19.81 -5.99 19.83
N LYS A 132 19.42 -4.74 19.52
CA LYS A 132 18.84 -3.81 20.50
C LYS A 132 17.32 -3.82 20.53
N TYR A 133 16.66 -4.22 19.44
CA TYR A 133 15.22 -4.11 19.29
C TYR A 133 14.59 -5.43 18.84
N ASP A 134 13.34 -5.60 19.22
CA ASP A 134 12.53 -6.77 18.92
C ASP A 134 11.64 -6.55 17.69
N VAL A 135 11.20 -5.30 17.44
CA VAL A 135 10.34 -4.93 16.30
C VAL A 135 10.80 -3.63 15.67
N PHE A 136 10.78 -3.56 14.35
CA PHE A 136 11.10 -2.36 13.57
C PHE A 136 9.95 -1.97 12.64
N SER A 137 9.58 -0.69 12.67
CA SER A 137 8.70 -0.03 11.69
C SER A 137 9.48 1.06 10.96
N VAL A 138 9.18 1.23 9.66
CA VAL A 138 9.86 2.18 8.76
C VAL A 138 9.10 3.49 8.56
N ASN A 139 8.04 3.68 9.34
CA ASN A 139 7.33 4.93 9.54
C ASN A 139 7.38 5.28 11.04
N ARG A 140 7.42 6.58 11.36
CA ARG A 140 7.47 7.08 12.74
C ARG A 140 6.11 7.06 13.44
N ASP A 141 5.03 7.20 12.68
CA ASP A 141 3.71 7.54 13.19
C ASP A 141 2.82 6.31 13.41
N TYR A 142 3.08 5.22 12.69
CA TYR A 142 2.34 3.95 12.80
C TYR A 142 3.18 2.74 12.33
N PRO A 143 2.79 1.49 12.69
CA PRO A 143 3.39 0.28 12.15
C PRO A 143 3.15 0.19 10.65
N SER A 144 4.22 0.01 9.85
CA SER A 144 4.13 0.06 8.38
C SER A 144 3.82 -1.31 7.80
N GLY A 145 2.56 -1.60 7.45
CA GLY A 145 2.15 -2.89 6.90
C GLY A 145 2.83 -3.27 5.59
N PHE A 146 3.46 -2.30 4.91
CA PHE A 146 4.28 -2.54 3.72
C PHE A 146 5.73 -2.97 4.01
N PHE A 147 6.27 -2.70 5.21
CA PHE A 147 7.58 -3.21 5.64
C PHE A 147 7.74 -3.14 7.17
N MET A 148 7.93 -4.30 7.81
CA MET A 148 8.33 -4.41 9.22
C MET A 148 9.29 -5.57 9.42
N LEU A 149 10.11 -5.49 10.46
CA LEU A 149 10.96 -6.59 10.91
C LEU A 149 10.60 -6.96 12.35
N PHE A 150 10.61 -8.26 12.62
CA PHE A 150 10.35 -8.87 13.92
C PHE A 150 11.50 -9.81 14.24
N LYS A 151 12.05 -9.70 15.44
CA LYS A 151 12.96 -10.69 15.98
C LYS A 151 12.22 -12.02 16.09
N ASN A 152 12.83 -13.09 15.60
CA ASN A 152 12.18 -14.39 15.52
C ASN A 152 12.19 -15.10 16.88
N GLU A 153 11.38 -14.59 17.80
CA GLU A 153 11.21 -15.10 19.16
C GLU A 153 9.72 -15.11 19.49
N THR A 154 9.28 -16.05 20.34
CA THR A 154 7.87 -16.21 20.72
C THR A 154 7.21 -14.90 21.14
N LYS A 155 7.91 -14.06 21.92
CA LYS A 155 7.38 -12.77 22.40
C LYS A 155 7.02 -11.81 21.26
N SER A 156 7.76 -11.82 20.16
CA SER A 156 7.51 -10.98 18.97
C SER A 156 6.50 -11.64 18.04
N ASN A 157 6.64 -12.96 17.83
CA ASN A 157 5.80 -13.72 16.90
C ASN A 157 4.34 -13.78 17.38
N MET A 158 4.11 -13.72 18.69
CA MET A 158 2.78 -13.77 19.30
C MET A 158 2.17 -12.39 19.59
N LEU A 159 2.76 -11.28 19.11
CA LEU A 159 2.23 -9.94 19.45
C LEU A 159 0.78 -9.76 19.04
N PHE A 160 0.37 -10.30 17.89
CA PHE A 160 -1.00 -10.22 17.42
C PHE A 160 -2.02 -10.71 18.45
N SER A 161 -1.69 -11.74 19.24
CA SER A 161 -2.60 -12.33 20.23
C SER A 161 -2.74 -11.49 21.50
N LYS A 162 -1.98 -10.40 21.63
CA LYS A 162 -2.11 -9.44 22.74
C LYS A 162 -3.26 -8.45 22.53
N SER A 163 -3.69 -8.24 21.29
CA SER A 163 -4.91 -7.50 21.01
C SER A 163 -6.09 -8.30 21.56
N LYS A 164 -7.01 -7.65 22.26
CA LYS A 164 -8.26 -8.29 22.69
C LYS A 164 -9.19 -8.69 21.53
N ASP A 165 -8.99 -8.08 20.34
CA ASP A 165 -9.90 -8.19 19.19
C ASP A 165 -9.35 -9.10 18.07
N TYR A 166 -8.18 -9.73 18.24
CA TYR A 166 -7.54 -10.50 17.16
C TYR A 166 -8.42 -11.64 16.62
N LEU A 167 -9.17 -12.32 17.49
CA LEU A 167 -10.10 -13.39 17.07
C LEU A 167 -11.26 -12.83 16.24
N GLU A 168 -11.79 -11.66 16.59
CA GLU A 168 -12.83 -11.00 15.78
C GLU A 168 -12.27 -10.68 14.39
N VAL A 169 -11.07 -10.12 14.34
CA VAL A 169 -10.38 -9.75 13.10
C VAL A 169 -10.17 -10.98 12.20
N PHE A 170 -9.74 -12.12 12.75
CA PHE A 170 -9.45 -13.32 11.95
C PHE A 170 -10.70 -14.09 11.51
N LYS A 171 -11.78 -14.04 12.29
CA LYS A 171 -13.08 -14.69 11.98
C LYS A 171 -13.96 -13.87 11.03
N SER A 172 -13.62 -12.61 10.80
CA SER A 172 -14.37 -11.68 9.96
C SER A 172 -13.75 -11.56 8.57
N ASP A 173 -14.60 -11.44 7.54
CA ASP A 173 -14.15 -11.14 6.16
C ASP A 173 -13.90 -9.63 5.96
N LYS A 174 -14.29 -8.78 6.93
CA LYS A 174 -14.01 -7.34 6.90
C LYS A 174 -12.51 -7.12 7.09
N HIS A 175 -11.91 -6.30 6.22
CA HIS A 175 -10.55 -5.82 6.44
C HIS A 175 -10.55 -4.70 7.49
N TYR A 176 -9.74 -4.86 8.54
CA TYR A 176 -9.64 -3.92 9.66
C TYR A 176 -8.38 -3.07 9.64
N CYS A 177 -7.41 -3.32 8.75
CA CYS A 177 -6.08 -2.70 8.82
C CYS A 177 -5.46 -2.95 10.21
N PHE A 178 -5.52 -4.21 10.63
CA PHE A 178 -5.07 -4.69 11.92
C PHE A 178 -3.55 -4.65 12.05
N ASP A 179 -2.83 -4.94 10.95
CA ASP A 179 -1.38 -4.89 10.85
C ASP A 179 -0.77 -3.51 11.09
N GLU A 180 -1.59 -2.46 10.95
CA GLU A 180 -1.18 -1.08 11.14
C GLU A 180 -2.00 -0.41 12.25
N CYS A 181 -2.96 0.44 11.89
CA CYS A 181 -3.61 1.38 12.81
C CYS A 181 -5.11 1.58 12.56
N ASN A 182 -5.84 0.54 12.13
CA ASN A 182 -7.29 0.59 11.91
C ASN A 182 -7.77 1.75 11.00
N PHE A 183 -6.99 2.01 9.93
CA PHE A 183 -7.18 3.11 8.98
C PHE A 183 -7.20 4.51 9.59
N LYS A 184 -6.50 4.73 10.72
CA LYS A 184 -6.35 6.04 11.37
C LYS A 184 -5.07 6.79 10.97
N HIS A 185 -4.46 6.43 9.84
CA HIS A 185 -3.17 6.97 9.36
C HIS A 185 -3.11 8.50 9.40
N ASP A 186 -4.15 9.18 8.90
CA ASP A 186 -4.16 10.64 8.82
C ASP A 186 -4.18 11.30 10.20
N LEU A 187 -4.89 10.73 11.17
CA LEU A 187 -4.93 11.26 12.54
C LEU A 187 -3.58 11.07 13.24
N LEU A 188 -2.92 9.93 13.02
CA LEU A 188 -1.60 9.65 13.60
C LEU A 188 -0.51 10.52 12.99
N ARG A 189 -0.55 10.76 11.66
CA ARG A 189 0.34 11.73 10.99
C ARG A 189 0.15 13.17 11.50
N MET A 190 -1.04 13.50 12.01
CA MET A 190 -1.30 14.78 12.70
C MET A 190 -0.82 14.78 14.16
N GLY A 191 -0.17 13.72 14.63
CA GLY A 191 0.37 13.60 15.98
C GLY A 191 -0.65 13.17 17.04
N LYS A 192 -1.82 12.65 16.66
CA LYS A 192 -2.76 12.06 17.62
C LYS A 192 -2.21 10.76 18.18
N ASP A 193 -2.47 10.52 19.46
CA ASP A 193 -2.16 9.25 20.10
C ASP A 193 -3.21 8.20 19.70
N ILE A 194 -2.77 6.98 19.37
CA ILE A 194 -3.66 5.88 19.00
C ILE A 194 -4.71 5.58 20.10
N PHE A 195 -4.36 5.71 21.37
CA PHE A 195 -5.29 5.50 22.50
C PHE A 195 -6.33 6.60 22.64
N SER A 196 -6.11 7.77 22.01
CA SER A 196 -7.06 8.88 21.99
C SER A 196 -8.01 8.84 20.78
N VAL A 197 -7.76 7.95 19.81
CA VAL A 197 -8.51 7.86 18.57
C VAL A 197 -9.53 6.73 18.66
N ASN A 198 -10.80 7.05 18.36
CA ASN A 198 -11.84 6.03 18.29
C ASN A 198 -11.56 5.03 17.15
N CYS A 199 -11.35 3.77 17.51
CA CYS A 199 -11.07 2.65 16.59
C CYS A 199 -12.12 1.54 16.77
N ASP A 200 -12.39 0.82 15.68
CA ASP A 200 -13.31 -0.33 15.70
C ASP A 200 -12.72 -1.51 16.48
N ILE A 201 -11.38 -1.59 16.52
CA ILE A 201 -10.60 -2.69 17.11
C ILE A 201 -9.29 -2.17 17.73
N GLU A 202 -8.72 -2.96 18.63
CA GLU A 202 -7.35 -2.84 19.09
C GLU A 202 -6.37 -3.37 18.02
N SER A 203 -5.87 -2.48 17.17
CA SER A 203 -4.87 -2.80 16.12
C SER A 203 -3.45 -3.05 16.66
N MET A 204 -2.54 -3.52 15.80
CA MET A 204 -1.13 -3.71 16.13
C MET A 204 -0.43 -2.45 16.65
N HIS A 205 -0.88 -1.25 16.25
CA HIS A 205 -0.35 -0.03 16.83
C HIS A 205 -0.64 0.06 18.34
N HIS A 206 -1.85 -0.29 18.79
CA HIS A 206 -2.19 -0.31 20.21
C HIS A 206 -1.32 -1.34 20.95
N VAL A 207 -1.23 -2.56 20.42
CA VAL A 207 -0.42 -3.64 20.98
C VAL A 207 1.04 -3.21 21.16
N LEU A 208 1.66 -2.68 20.10
CA LEU A 208 3.06 -2.28 20.13
C LEU A 208 3.32 -1.15 21.13
N LYS A 209 2.39 -0.19 21.27
CA LYS A 209 2.52 0.89 22.26
C LYS A 209 2.31 0.40 23.69
N ASN A 210 1.35 -0.50 23.91
CA ASN A 210 1.11 -1.12 25.22
C ASN A 210 2.34 -1.93 25.67
N GLU A 211 2.81 -2.88 24.85
CA GLU A 211 3.96 -3.74 25.17
C GLU A 211 5.29 -2.95 25.26
N GLN A 212 5.40 -1.83 24.54
CA GLN A 212 6.53 -0.92 24.70
C GLN A 212 6.46 -0.18 26.05
N SER A 213 5.28 0.27 26.50
CA SER A 213 5.14 1.02 27.75
C SER A 213 5.47 0.20 29.00
N THR A 214 5.31 -1.12 28.92
CA THR A 214 5.67 -2.08 29.97
C THR A 214 7.09 -2.63 29.85
N ASN A 215 7.87 -2.18 28.86
CA ASN A 215 9.18 -2.73 28.47
C ASN A 215 9.17 -4.23 28.10
N ALA A 216 8.01 -4.81 27.80
CA ALA A 216 7.88 -6.19 27.34
C ALA A 216 8.46 -6.38 25.92
N ILE A 217 8.37 -5.35 25.07
CA ILE A 217 8.90 -5.34 23.71
C ILE A 217 9.68 -4.05 23.44
N LYS A 218 10.88 -4.18 22.86
CA LYS A 218 11.66 -3.04 22.37
C LYS A 218 11.30 -2.75 20.91
N THR A 219 10.64 -1.64 20.66
CA THR A 219 10.26 -1.22 19.29
C THR A 219 11.13 -0.09 18.77
N SER A 220 11.36 -0.05 17.46
CA SER A 220 12.04 1.04 16.76
C SER A 220 11.16 1.56 15.63
N PHE A 221 10.70 2.81 15.74
CA PHE A 221 9.93 3.50 14.71
C PHE A 221 10.83 4.58 14.08
N ARG A 222 11.20 4.41 12.81
CA ARG A 222 12.13 5.30 12.11
C ARG A 222 11.53 5.70 10.78
N MET A 223 11.63 6.97 10.42
CA MET A 223 11.21 7.44 9.09
C MET A 223 12.26 7.01 8.05
N LEU A 224 12.05 5.87 7.41
CA LEU A 224 12.99 5.28 6.44
C LEU A 224 12.34 5.06 5.06
N ALA A 225 11.01 5.05 5.01
CA ALA A 225 10.26 4.90 3.78
C ALA A 225 9.87 6.26 3.20
N ILE A 226 9.85 6.33 1.87
CA ILE A 226 9.24 7.43 1.14
C ILE A 226 7.88 6.96 0.64
N GLU A 227 6.84 7.64 1.08
CA GLU A 227 5.47 7.48 0.60
C GLU A 227 5.11 8.66 -0.32
N SER A 228 4.04 8.53 -1.11
CA SER A 228 3.50 9.56 -2.04
C SER A 228 4.19 9.70 -3.41
N LEU A 229 4.06 10.88 -4.04
CA LEU A 229 4.60 11.25 -5.36
C LEU A 229 5.67 12.35 -5.23
N PRO A 230 6.81 12.07 -4.59
CA PRO A 230 7.84 13.09 -4.37
C PRO A 230 8.48 13.54 -5.70
N GLY A 231 8.71 12.59 -6.62
CA GLY A 231 9.65 12.75 -7.74
C GLY A 231 11.10 12.86 -7.24
N ASN A 232 12.03 13.18 -8.15
CA ASN A 232 13.45 13.41 -7.83
C ASN A 232 14.12 12.28 -7.02
N LEU A 233 13.73 11.04 -7.28
CA LEU A 233 14.38 9.86 -6.70
C LEU A 233 15.37 9.28 -7.69
N GLU A 234 16.51 8.85 -7.19
CA GLU A 234 17.50 8.08 -7.93
C GLU A 234 17.67 6.72 -7.25
N TRP A 235 17.52 5.65 -8.02
CA TRP A 235 17.94 4.32 -7.61
C TRP A 235 19.20 3.95 -8.38
N ASN A 236 20.29 3.67 -7.66
CA ASN A 236 21.59 3.34 -8.22
C ASN A 236 22.21 2.16 -7.47
N ASN A 237 22.11 0.98 -8.09
CA ASN A 237 22.69 -0.27 -7.59
C ASN A 237 22.37 -0.55 -6.10
N GLY A 238 21.08 -0.44 -5.77
CA GLY A 238 20.55 -0.61 -4.42
C GLY A 238 20.60 0.62 -3.52
N ILE A 239 21.23 1.72 -3.94
CA ILE A 239 21.19 2.98 -3.19
C ILE A 239 19.99 3.78 -3.70
N LEU A 240 19.02 4.07 -2.83
CA LEU A 240 17.84 4.87 -3.16
C LEU A 240 17.99 6.24 -2.52
N ILE A 241 18.17 7.28 -3.33
CA ILE A 241 18.40 8.65 -2.88
C ILE A 241 17.22 9.53 -3.29
N TYR A 242 16.73 10.34 -2.35
CA TYR A 242 15.78 11.41 -2.60
C TYR A 242 16.46 12.77 -2.63
N SER A 243 16.19 13.53 -3.69
CA SER A 243 16.69 14.90 -3.88
C SER A 243 18.21 15.04 -3.72
N SER A 244 18.97 13.99 -4.04
CA SER A 244 20.44 13.92 -3.92
C SER A 244 21.00 14.03 -2.49
N GLU A 245 20.15 14.02 -1.46
CA GLU A 245 20.55 14.29 -0.07
C GLU A 245 20.23 13.14 0.88
N TYR A 246 19.05 12.53 0.73
CA TYR A 246 18.53 11.59 1.71
C TYR A 246 18.49 10.17 1.14
N GLU A 247 19.27 9.25 1.72
CA GLU A 247 19.14 7.83 1.44
C GLU A 247 17.90 7.27 2.14
N ALA A 248 17.04 6.59 1.39
CA ALA A 248 15.83 5.94 1.91
C ALA A 248 15.97 4.42 1.83
N LEU A 249 15.32 3.74 2.78
CA LEU A 249 15.24 2.28 2.78
C LEU A 249 14.36 1.78 1.65
N LEU A 250 13.25 2.48 1.36
CA LEU A 250 12.35 2.07 0.30
C LEU A 250 11.50 3.23 -0.22
N TYR A 251 11.03 3.09 -1.45
CA TYR A 251 9.96 3.90 -2.01
C TYR A 251 8.70 3.05 -2.16
N HIS A 252 7.60 3.45 -1.53
CA HIS A 252 6.31 2.78 -1.62
C HIS A 252 5.52 3.29 -2.83
N LEU A 253 5.22 2.40 -3.79
CA LEU A 253 4.62 2.75 -5.07
C LEU A 253 3.11 2.98 -4.99
N ILE A 254 2.49 2.99 -3.80
CA ILE A 254 1.03 3.06 -3.63
C ILE A 254 0.37 4.22 -4.40
N ASP A 255 0.96 5.40 -4.33
CA ASP A 255 0.48 6.58 -5.04
C ASP A 255 0.94 6.59 -6.50
N PHE A 256 2.15 6.11 -6.78
CA PHE A 256 2.70 6.02 -8.13
C PHE A 256 1.86 5.11 -9.03
N LYS A 257 1.48 3.93 -8.52
CA LYS A 257 0.70 2.90 -9.24
C LYS A 257 -0.77 3.27 -9.39
N SER A 258 -1.31 4.12 -8.50
CA SER A 258 -2.71 4.57 -8.52
C SER A 258 -2.91 5.91 -9.24
N ASN A 259 -1.85 6.49 -9.83
CA ASN A 259 -1.94 7.76 -10.54
C ASN A 259 -2.20 7.58 -12.04
N ILE A 260 -3.23 8.25 -12.58
CA ILE A 260 -3.60 8.16 -14.00
C ILE A 260 -2.61 8.83 -14.97
N TYR A 261 -1.73 9.68 -14.46
CA TYR A 261 -0.69 10.33 -15.23
C TYR A 261 0.58 9.48 -15.33
N THR A 262 0.72 8.47 -14.47
CA THR A 262 1.89 7.60 -14.44
C THR A 262 2.02 6.77 -15.72
N LYS A 263 3.19 6.85 -16.34
CA LYS A 263 3.62 5.92 -17.37
C LYS A 263 4.13 4.64 -16.72
N LYS A 264 3.40 3.54 -16.94
CA LYS A 264 3.82 2.19 -16.51
C LYS A 264 5.20 1.86 -17.09
N TYR A 265 6.09 1.34 -16.24
CA TYR A 265 7.42 0.93 -16.64
C TYR A 265 7.39 -0.52 -17.12
N LEU A 266 7.32 -0.72 -18.44
CA LEU A 266 7.11 -2.04 -19.07
C LEU A 266 8.40 -2.67 -19.65
N LYS A 267 9.58 -2.17 -19.28
CA LYS A 267 10.83 -2.74 -19.82
C LYS A 267 11.09 -4.13 -19.26
N SER A 268 11.59 -5.03 -20.10
CA SER A 268 12.00 -6.38 -19.70
C SER A 268 13.19 -6.35 -18.75
N ASN A 269 14.23 -5.58 -19.07
CA ASN A 269 15.45 -5.45 -18.28
C ASN A 269 15.49 -4.13 -17.49
N ILE A 270 15.62 -4.23 -16.17
CA ILE A 270 15.76 -3.07 -15.28
C ILE A 270 17.24 -2.69 -15.19
N SER A 271 17.55 -1.43 -15.52
CA SER A 271 18.89 -0.84 -15.43
C SER A 271 19.41 -0.87 -13.99
N ASP A 272 20.73 -0.95 -13.80
CA ASP A 272 21.36 -0.77 -12.49
C ASP A 272 21.22 0.66 -11.96
N ARG A 273 20.85 1.61 -12.82
CA ARG A 273 20.57 3.00 -12.45
C ARG A 273 19.33 3.52 -13.16
N PHE A 274 18.38 4.07 -12.41
CA PHE A 274 17.18 4.70 -12.93
C PHE A 274 16.70 5.84 -12.02
N PHE A 275 15.93 6.76 -12.59
CA PHE A 275 15.37 7.91 -11.90
C PHE A 275 13.85 7.78 -11.87
N ILE A 276 13.26 8.01 -10.70
CA ILE A 276 11.81 7.98 -10.49
C ILE A 276 11.35 9.43 -10.31
N HIS A 277 10.62 9.90 -11.32
CA HIS A 277 9.95 11.20 -11.32
C HIS A 277 8.52 11.04 -10.78
N LYS A 278 7.66 12.06 -10.86
CA LYS A 278 6.31 11.96 -10.26
C LYS A 278 5.39 11.01 -11.04
N HIS A 279 5.59 10.89 -12.34
CA HIS A 279 4.74 10.14 -13.24
C HIS A 279 5.55 9.24 -14.20
N LEU A 280 6.87 9.19 -14.07
CA LEU A 280 7.74 8.52 -15.03
C LEU A 280 8.98 7.92 -14.36
N ILE A 281 9.36 6.72 -14.79
CA ILE A 281 10.69 6.15 -14.51
C ILE A 281 11.55 6.21 -15.77
N THR A 282 12.78 6.73 -15.64
CA THR A 282 13.75 6.91 -16.73
C THR A 282 15.08 6.24 -16.43
N ASN A 283 15.82 5.85 -17.48
CA ASN A 283 17.15 5.25 -17.35
C ASN A 283 18.17 6.08 -18.11
N LYS A 284 19.44 6.05 -17.67
CA LYS A 284 20.52 6.86 -18.24
C LYS A 284 20.93 6.52 -19.68
N HIS A 285 20.57 5.34 -20.20
CA HIS A 285 20.98 4.88 -21.55
C HIS A 285 20.40 5.69 -22.73
N LYS A 286 19.66 6.77 -22.51
CA LYS A 286 19.13 7.65 -23.56
C LYS A 286 19.94 8.95 -23.64
N SER A 287 20.00 9.56 -24.82
CA SER A 287 20.64 10.88 -24.95
C SER A 287 19.92 11.92 -24.08
N HIS A 288 20.67 12.90 -23.55
CA HIS A 288 20.12 13.94 -22.67
C HIS A 288 18.90 14.64 -23.30
N PHE A 289 18.93 14.91 -24.59
CA PHE A 289 17.83 15.51 -25.33
C PHE A 289 16.57 14.63 -25.38
N GLN A 290 16.71 13.33 -25.64
CA GLN A 290 15.58 12.39 -25.62
C GLN A 290 14.95 12.28 -24.23
N ILE A 291 15.78 12.25 -23.18
CA ILE A 291 15.29 12.25 -21.80
C ILE A 291 14.52 13.53 -21.51
N ALA A 292 15.03 14.70 -21.94
CA ALA A 292 14.38 15.98 -21.74
C ALA A 292 12.99 16.05 -22.40
N ILE A 293 12.85 15.56 -23.65
CA ILE A 293 11.55 15.52 -24.34
C ILE A 293 10.57 14.60 -23.60
N ILE A 294 11.00 13.39 -23.27
CA ILE A 294 10.14 12.41 -22.60
C ILE A 294 9.73 12.93 -21.21
N TYR A 295 10.68 13.51 -20.47
CA TYR A 295 10.43 14.15 -19.20
C TYR A 295 9.40 15.27 -19.34
N PHE A 296 9.60 16.21 -20.27
CA PHE A 296 8.67 17.31 -20.51
C PHE A 296 7.27 16.79 -20.82
N TYR A 297 7.17 15.79 -21.70
CA TYR A 297 5.88 15.20 -22.05
C TYR A 297 5.15 14.60 -20.84
N TYR A 298 5.78 13.69 -20.09
CA TYR A 298 5.08 12.96 -19.03
C TYR A 298 4.98 13.72 -17.70
N GLU A 299 5.94 14.59 -17.38
CA GLU A 299 5.95 15.33 -16.12
C GLU A 299 5.23 16.68 -16.20
N LYS A 300 5.10 17.26 -17.40
CA LYS A 300 4.51 18.59 -17.61
C LYS A 300 3.30 18.55 -18.55
N PHE A 301 3.53 18.21 -19.81
CA PHE A 301 2.52 18.41 -20.86
C PHE A 301 1.31 17.47 -20.72
N TYR A 302 1.53 16.17 -20.54
CA TYR A 302 0.46 15.17 -20.47
C TYR A 302 -0.45 15.37 -19.24
N PRO A 303 0.07 15.56 -18.00
CA PRO A 303 -0.77 15.91 -16.85
C PRO A 303 -1.54 17.22 -17.06
N PHE A 304 -0.91 18.25 -17.65
CA PHE A 304 -1.55 19.52 -17.96
C PHE A 304 -2.71 19.34 -18.94
N LEU A 305 -2.47 18.70 -20.09
CA LEU A 305 -3.45 18.47 -21.14
C LEU A 305 -4.63 17.64 -20.61
N ARG A 306 -4.36 16.56 -19.87
CA ARG A 306 -5.40 15.75 -19.22
C ARG A 306 -6.22 16.56 -18.23
N GLY A 307 -5.59 17.41 -17.42
CA GLY A 307 -6.28 18.30 -16.49
C GLY A 307 -7.17 19.31 -17.22
N LEU A 308 -6.69 19.88 -18.33
CA LEU A 308 -7.44 20.80 -19.17
C LEU A 308 -8.68 20.13 -19.78
N ILE A 309 -8.53 18.93 -20.35
CA ILE A 309 -9.65 18.15 -20.92
C ILE A 309 -10.71 17.87 -19.84
N ARG A 310 -10.29 17.44 -18.64
CA ARG A 310 -11.22 17.17 -17.52
C ARG A 310 -11.96 18.43 -17.07
N ASN A 311 -11.26 19.57 -17.01
CA ASN A 311 -11.90 20.84 -16.66
C ASN A 311 -12.87 21.31 -17.76
N MET A 312 -12.53 21.14 -19.03
CA MET A 312 -13.45 21.43 -20.13
C MET A 312 -14.71 20.58 -20.04
N ASP A 313 -14.56 19.26 -19.84
CA ASP A 313 -15.70 18.36 -19.61
C ASP A 313 -16.55 18.85 -18.42
N PHE A 314 -15.91 19.14 -17.28
CA PHE A 314 -16.60 19.66 -16.11
C PHE A 314 -17.49 20.87 -16.42
N TYR A 315 -16.96 21.90 -17.09
CA TYR A 315 -17.68 23.14 -17.35
C TYR A 315 -18.76 22.98 -18.43
N ILE A 316 -18.48 22.25 -19.50
CA ILE A 316 -19.48 21.97 -20.55
C ILE A 316 -20.64 21.17 -19.94
N SER A 317 -20.32 20.14 -19.15
CA SER A 317 -21.29 19.29 -18.47
C SER A 317 -22.07 20.01 -17.36
N TYR A 318 -21.55 21.12 -16.84
CA TYR A 318 -22.27 21.97 -15.89
C TYR A 318 -23.34 22.83 -16.59
N LEU A 319 -23.08 23.26 -17.82
CA LEU A 319 -23.96 24.16 -18.58
C LEU A 319 -25.05 23.40 -19.35
N ILE A 320 -24.79 22.15 -19.74
CA ILE A 320 -25.69 21.36 -20.58
C ILE A 320 -26.37 20.29 -19.71
N PRO A 321 -27.71 20.18 -19.70
CA PRO A 321 -28.39 19.10 -19.01
C PRO A 321 -27.96 17.74 -19.61
N GLY A 322 -27.44 16.87 -18.75
CA GLY A 322 -26.81 15.60 -19.14
C GLY A 322 -27.76 14.57 -19.78
N PHE A 323 -27.20 13.42 -20.18
CA PHE A 323 -27.93 12.35 -20.87
C PHE A 323 -29.17 11.86 -20.11
N SER A 324 -30.26 11.62 -20.85
CA SER A 324 -31.50 11.01 -20.32
C SER A 324 -31.31 9.58 -19.80
N SER A 325 -30.20 8.89 -20.16
CA SER A 325 -29.89 7.49 -19.83
C SER A 325 -28.72 7.33 -18.86
N ALA A 326 -28.52 8.26 -17.93
CA ALA A 326 -27.48 8.15 -16.91
C ALA A 326 -27.73 6.94 -15.98
N PRO A 327 -26.69 6.18 -15.60
CA PRO A 327 -26.85 5.03 -14.71
C PRO A 327 -27.40 5.47 -13.34
N ARG A 328 -28.09 4.55 -12.66
CA ARG A 328 -28.59 4.79 -11.30
C ARG A 328 -27.42 4.65 -10.31
N VAL A 329 -26.92 5.78 -9.81
CA VAL A 329 -25.70 5.84 -8.97
C VAL A 329 -25.95 5.85 -7.47
N GLU A 330 -27.20 5.72 -7.05
CA GLU A 330 -27.59 5.82 -5.65
C GLU A 330 -26.97 4.68 -4.83
N GLY A 331 -26.41 5.02 -3.68
CA GLY A 331 -25.78 4.03 -2.81
C GLY A 331 -24.79 4.66 -1.85
N LYS A 332 -24.26 3.83 -0.96
CA LYS A 332 -23.12 4.16 -0.09
C LYS A 332 -21.88 3.48 -0.63
N TYR A 333 -20.77 4.19 -0.62
CA TYR A 333 -19.49 3.72 -1.12
C TYR A 333 -18.42 3.97 -0.06
N LYS A 334 -17.54 2.98 0.17
CA LYS A 334 -16.56 3.00 1.24
C LYS A 334 -15.15 2.86 0.70
N PHE A 335 -14.26 3.73 1.17
CA PHE A 335 -12.82 3.58 1.04
C PHE A 335 -12.20 3.77 2.43
N TRP A 336 -11.58 2.71 2.95
CA TRP A 336 -11.10 2.68 4.34
C TRP A 336 -12.22 3.09 5.32
N ASN A 337 -12.00 4.08 6.19
CA ASN A 337 -13.01 4.60 7.10
C ASN A 337 -13.87 5.73 6.50
N THR A 338 -13.64 6.11 5.24
CA THR A 338 -14.42 7.17 4.58
C THR A 338 -15.60 6.55 3.85
N VAL A 339 -16.81 6.95 4.23
CA VAL A 339 -18.05 6.58 3.53
C VAL A 339 -18.62 7.80 2.83
N VAL A 340 -18.97 7.60 1.56
CA VAL A 340 -19.59 8.58 0.68
C VAL A 340 -20.95 8.04 0.27
N SER A 341 -22.01 8.83 0.41
CA SER A 341 -23.35 8.49 -0.04
C SER A 341 -23.71 9.34 -1.25
N ILE A 342 -24.27 8.72 -2.29
CA ILE A 342 -24.87 9.42 -3.42
C ILE A 342 -26.36 9.13 -3.42
N LYS A 343 -27.20 10.17 -3.41
CA LYS A 343 -28.68 10.06 -3.41
C LYS A 343 -29.30 11.20 -4.20
N LYS A 344 -30.54 11.05 -4.64
CA LYS A 344 -31.33 12.18 -5.16
C LYS A 344 -31.92 13.01 -4.04
N ASN A 345 -31.94 14.33 -4.20
CA ASN A 345 -32.70 15.24 -3.34
C ASN A 345 -34.16 15.37 -3.81
N GLU A 346 -34.92 16.24 -3.15
CA GLU A 346 -36.32 16.54 -3.48
C GLU A 346 -36.49 17.07 -4.92
N THR A 347 -35.51 17.81 -5.44
CA THR A 347 -35.49 18.30 -6.82
C THR A 347 -34.98 17.27 -7.84
N LYS A 348 -34.82 16.00 -7.42
CA LYS A 348 -34.30 14.87 -8.21
C LYS A 348 -32.87 15.03 -8.72
N GLU A 349 -32.12 16.00 -8.19
CA GLU A 349 -30.69 16.16 -8.45
C GLU A 349 -29.87 15.20 -7.57
N TYR A 350 -28.79 14.66 -8.12
CA TYR A 350 -27.89 13.83 -7.35
C TYR A 350 -27.02 14.69 -6.43
N ILE A 351 -26.90 14.25 -5.19
CA ILE A 351 -26.07 14.86 -4.14
C ILE A 351 -25.14 13.80 -3.58
N LEU A 352 -23.89 14.18 -3.40
CA LEU A 352 -22.86 13.43 -2.72
C LEU A 352 -22.66 13.98 -1.30
N SER A 353 -22.82 13.14 -0.29
CA SER A 353 -22.53 13.49 1.12
C SER A 353 -21.46 12.58 1.70
N LEU A 354 -20.66 13.11 2.62
CA LEU A 354 -19.77 12.28 3.44
C LEU A 354 -20.49 11.92 4.73
N THR A 355 -20.47 10.65 5.11
CA THR A 355 -21.29 10.15 6.24
C THR A 355 -20.95 10.81 7.58
N ASN A 356 -19.72 11.33 7.73
CA ASN A 356 -19.26 12.00 8.95
C ASN A 356 -19.28 13.54 8.84
N SER A 357 -19.93 14.11 7.81
CA SER A 357 -20.09 15.55 7.69
C SER A 357 -21.52 15.92 7.31
N ASN A 358 -21.98 17.06 7.82
CA ASN A 358 -23.24 17.67 7.36
C ASN A 358 -23.08 18.34 5.98
N GLN A 359 -21.97 18.09 5.28
CA GLN A 359 -21.71 18.68 3.97
C GLN A 359 -22.22 17.76 2.88
N SER A 360 -23.00 18.33 2.00
CA SER A 360 -23.54 17.68 0.84
C SER A 360 -23.18 18.51 -0.39
N TYR A 361 -22.86 17.82 -1.49
CA TYR A 361 -22.31 18.42 -2.68
C TYR A 361 -23.15 17.98 -3.88
N PRO A 362 -23.83 18.90 -4.57
CA PRO A 362 -24.48 18.60 -5.83
C PRO A 362 -23.47 18.00 -6.83
N VAL A 363 -23.89 16.97 -7.55
CA VAL A 363 -23.10 16.34 -8.61
C VAL A 363 -23.82 16.39 -9.95
N HIS A 364 -23.06 16.37 -11.04
CA HIS A 364 -23.58 16.29 -12.40
C HIS A 364 -22.79 15.28 -13.22
N PHE A 365 -23.44 14.70 -14.23
CA PHE A 365 -22.81 13.74 -15.13
C PHE A 365 -22.01 14.45 -16.22
N SER A 366 -20.93 13.81 -16.65
CA SER A 366 -20.22 14.18 -17.89
C SER A 366 -21.13 13.98 -19.10
N VAL A 367 -21.12 14.95 -20.02
CA VAL A 367 -21.77 14.83 -21.35
C VAL A 367 -20.90 14.08 -22.36
N PHE A 368 -19.66 13.78 -22.03
CA PHE A 368 -18.75 12.99 -22.87
C PHE A 368 -18.64 11.53 -22.42
N ASN A 369 -18.99 11.24 -21.17
CA ASN A 369 -18.94 9.89 -20.62
C ASN A 369 -20.02 9.69 -19.56
N SER A 370 -21.06 8.93 -19.89
CA SER A 370 -22.20 8.64 -19.00
C SER A 370 -21.83 7.98 -17.67
N LYS A 371 -20.63 7.39 -17.56
CA LYS A 371 -20.10 6.78 -16.33
C LYS A 371 -19.25 7.73 -15.49
N THR A 372 -19.21 9.01 -15.82
CA THR A 372 -18.40 10.01 -15.13
C THR A 372 -19.29 11.05 -14.47
N LEU A 373 -18.98 11.34 -13.21
CA LEU A 373 -19.64 12.31 -12.37
C LEU A 373 -18.63 13.36 -11.90
N PHE A 374 -19.11 14.59 -11.74
CA PHE A 374 -18.36 15.71 -11.22
C PHE A 374 -19.05 16.30 -10.00
N ILE A 375 -18.25 16.83 -9.08
CA ILE A 375 -18.76 17.57 -7.92
C ILE A 375 -18.83 19.06 -8.30
N ARG A 376 -20.03 19.67 -8.31
CA ARG A 376 -20.26 21.04 -8.83
C ARG A 376 -19.35 22.10 -8.19
N SER A 377 -18.93 21.93 -6.94
CA SER A 377 -18.04 22.87 -6.25
C SER A 377 -16.54 22.55 -6.39
N LYS A 378 -16.17 21.46 -7.06
CA LYS A 378 -14.79 20.94 -7.14
C LYS A 378 -14.44 20.50 -8.58
N PRO A 379 -14.10 21.43 -9.48
CA PRO A 379 -13.87 21.13 -10.91
C PRO A 379 -12.75 20.11 -11.19
N ASN A 380 -11.82 19.93 -10.26
CA ASN A 380 -10.67 19.04 -10.43
C ASN A 380 -10.90 17.63 -9.82
N ILE A 381 -12.12 17.32 -9.38
CA ILE A 381 -12.48 16.02 -8.81
C ILE A 381 -13.45 15.32 -9.77
N GLU A 382 -13.10 14.10 -10.12
CA GLU A 382 -13.89 13.24 -11.01
C GLU A 382 -14.19 11.93 -10.30
N LEU A 383 -15.41 11.44 -10.49
CA LEU A 383 -15.89 10.17 -9.96
C LEU A 383 -16.28 9.29 -11.14
N LYS A 384 -15.55 8.19 -11.33
CA LYS A 384 -15.85 7.23 -12.39
C LYS A 384 -16.59 6.02 -11.85
N ILE A 385 -17.77 5.77 -12.38
CA ILE A 385 -18.64 4.65 -12.01
C ILE A 385 -18.13 3.39 -12.70
N CYS A 386 -18.03 2.30 -11.92
CA CYS A 386 -17.71 0.97 -12.42
C CYS A 386 -18.89 0.05 -12.17
N GLU A 387 -19.29 -0.68 -13.21
CA GLU A 387 -20.44 -1.58 -13.20
C GLU A 387 -20.04 -2.98 -13.72
N THR A 388 -20.82 -3.99 -13.36
CA THR A 388 -20.74 -5.32 -13.97
C THR A 388 -21.23 -5.28 -15.42
N THR A 389 -21.03 -6.36 -16.16
CA THR A 389 -21.61 -6.56 -17.50
C THR A 389 -23.13 -6.47 -17.51
N GLU A 390 -23.77 -6.76 -16.37
CA GLU A 390 -25.22 -6.69 -16.15
C GLU A 390 -25.71 -5.30 -15.72
N GLY A 391 -24.81 -4.31 -15.61
CA GLY A 391 -25.14 -2.92 -15.26
C GLY A 391 -25.25 -2.63 -13.76
N PHE A 392 -24.87 -3.57 -12.89
CA PHE A 392 -24.84 -3.33 -11.45
C PHE A 392 -23.59 -2.57 -11.04
N ILE A 393 -23.76 -1.44 -10.34
CA ILE A 393 -22.62 -0.68 -9.84
C ILE A 393 -21.89 -1.48 -8.76
N THR A 394 -20.56 -1.54 -8.90
CA THR A 394 -19.68 -2.24 -7.97
C THR A 394 -18.83 -1.27 -7.16
N LYS A 395 -18.39 -0.16 -7.77
CA LYS A 395 -17.48 0.80 -7.14
C LYS A 395 -17.47 2.13 -7.87
N ILE A 396 -16.96 3.15 -7.19
CA ILE A 396 -16.65 4.46 -7.75
C ILE A 396 -15.15 4.72 -7.59
N VAL A 397 -14.51 5.21 -8.65
CA VAL A 397 -13.10 5.62 -8.64
C VAL A 397 -13.03 7.13 -8.52
N TRP A 398 -12.58 7.60 -7.37
CA TRP A 398 -12.37 9.01 -7.07
C TRP A 398 -10.99 9.45 -7.57
N THR A 399 -10.95 10.41 -8.49
CA THR A 399 -9.70 10.95 -9.07
C THR A 399 -9.54 12.43 -8.74
N ASN A 400 -8.46 12.79 -8.05
CA ASN A 400 -8.19 14.18 -7.67
C ASN A 400 -7.45 14.99 -8.75
N LYS A 401 -7.15 16.26 -8.46
CA LYS A 401 -6.41 17.18 -9.36
C LYS A 401 -5.03 16.63 -9.77
N LYS A 402 -4.35 15.96 -8.84
CA LYS A 402 -3.03 15.36 -9.04
C LYS A 402 -3.09 14.02 -9.79
N GLY A 403 -4.27 13.53 -10.14
CA GLY A 403 -4.46 12.27 -10.86
C GLY A 403 -4.42 11.02 -9.97
N LEU A 404 -4.36 11.18 -8.64
CA LEU A 404 -4.41 10.05 -7.71
C LEU A 404 -5.82 9.47 -7.66
N GLN A 405 -5.91 8.14 -7.77
CA GLN A 405 -7.15 7.41 -7.68
C GLN A 405 -7.33 6.75 -6.32
N ARG A 406 -8.57 6.78 -5.82
CA ARG A 406 -9.04 6.01 -4.67
C ARG A 406 -10.30 5.26 -5.06
N VAL A 407 -10.39 3.99 -4.67
CA VAL A 407 -11.48 3.10 -5.08
C VAL A 407 -12.44 2.95 -3.92
N TYR A 408 -13.65 3.48 -4.08
CA TYR A 408 -14.72 3.34 -3.10
C TYR A 408 -15.64 2.20 -3.52
N GLU A 409 -15.65 1.12 -2.75
CA GLU A 409 -16.50 -0.05 -3.02
C GLU A 409 -17.92 0.18 -2.53
N ILE A 410 -18.92 -0.33 -3.26
CA ILE A 410 -20.31 -0.22 -2.82
C ILE A 410 -20.54 -1.01 -1.54
N ILE A 411 -21.20 -0.38 -0.56
CA ILE A 411 -21.69 -1.07 0.62
C ILE A 411 -23.04 -1.67 0.23
N LYS A 412 -23.13 -3.01 0.23
CA LYS A 412 -24.43 -3.68 0.14
C LYS A 412 -25.10 -3.52 1.51
N ASP A 413 -26.20 -2.76 1.55
CA ASP A 413 -27.07 -2.67 2.72
C ASP A 413 -27.77 -4.03 2.96
#